data_AF-A0A8S3ILR6-F1
#
_entry.id   AF-A0A8S3ILR6-F1
#
_cell.length_a   1.000
_cell.length_b   1.000
_cell.length_c   1.000
_cell.angle_alpha   90.00
_cell.angle_beta   90.00
_cell.angle_gamma   90.00
#
_symmetry.space_group_name_H-M   'P 1'
#
loop_
_entity.id
_entity.type
_entity.pdbx_description
1 polymer ?
#
loop_
_entity_poly.entity_id
_entity_poly.type
_entity_poly.pdbx_seq_one_letter_code
_entity_poly.pdbx_strand_id
1 'polypeptide(L)'
;MMNRDVIEIPLFFNLRFPCATTEYGIIRQIRDTTMKRSQDDERIQSDELANQAMKQLTDKSIYKENIKLIFNSSDLFTHYYHDQVALAQDEAKVYQLPTSFVQRLLTLNPTRSITNQLQHLLIDHVELFEILRIFEISMQLVGEDTLLNAFNERSIQNYTSDQSIIGHHIFYTLVLIEESNSFALIPPNATMANEDEFTFECNGDPWIETNLMNLIELLVSPTIISSINNIEQLINCYNRVIQSILSLNTYTVDNLEKLRSFASLVRCITALLPAEQAKK
;
A
#
# COMPACT_ATOMS: atom_id res chain seq x y z
N MET A 1 28.97 -39.20 -14.50
CA MET A 1 27.84 -38.34 -14.93
C MET A 1 27.90 -37.09 -14.10
N MET A 2 28.16 -35.93 -14.73
CA MET A 2 28.22 -34.63 -14.05
C MET A 2 26.82 -34.24 -13.57
N ASN A 3 26.66 -34.02 -12.27
CA ASN A 3 25.53 -33.30 -11.70
C ASN A 3 25.62 -31.87 -12.25
N ARG A 4 24.78 -31.52 -13.21
CA ARG A 4 24.58 -30.11 -13.56
C ARG A 4 23.73 -29.53 -12.44
N ASP A 5 24.30 -28.58 -11.71
CA ASP A 5 23.55 -27.69 -10.82
C ASP A 5 22.45 -27.03 -11.65
N VAL A 6 21.24 -27.58 -11.57
CA VAL A 6 20.05 -26.95 -12.12
C VAL A 6 19.73 -25.80 -11.17
N ILE A 7 20.13 -24.59 -11.57
CA ILE A 7 19.63 -23.37 -10.95
C ILE A 7 18.16 -23.27 -11.38
N GLU A 8 17.24 -23.58 -10.46
CA GLU A 8 15.84 -23.18 -10.60
C GLU A 8 15.80 -21.65 -10.57
N ILE A 9 15.78 -21.04 -11.76
CA ILE A 9 15.52 -19.61 -11.90
C ILE A 9 13.99 -19.48 -11.91
N PRO A 10 13.36 -18.87 -10.90
CA PRO A 10 11.96 -18.49 -10.99
C PRO A 10 11.83 -17.61 -12.23
N LEU A 11 10.96 -17.99 -13.16
CA LEU A 11 10.68 -17.18 -14.34
C LEU A 11 9.91 -15.94 -13.89
N PHE A 12 10.63 -14.88 -13.53
CA PHE A 12 10.06 -13.56 -13.32
C PHE A 12 9.69 -12.99 -14.70
N PHE A 13 8.45 -13.23 -15.12
CA PHE A 13 7.91 -12.60 -16.31
C PHE A 13 7.85 -11.08 -16.06
N ASN A 14 8.32 -10.29 -17.03
CA ASN A 14 8.19 -8.83 -17.07
C ASN A 14 9.19 -7.97 -16.25
N LEU A 15 10.38 -8.49 -15.93
CA LEU A 15 11.48 -7.63 -15.45
C LEU A 15 12.05 -6.78 -16.60
N ARG A 16 12.30 -5.50 -16.35
CA ARG A 16 12.70 -4.50 -17.36
C ARG A 16 14.20 -4.26 -17.39
N PHE A 17 14.87 -4.36 -16.25
CA PHE A 17 16.31 -4.21 -16.14
C PHE A 17 17.04 -5.56 -16.13
N PRO A 18 18.23 -5.64 -16.76
CA PRO A 18 19.10 -6.80 -16.60
C PRO A 18 19.54 -6.93 -15.14
N CYS A 19 19.67 -8.16 -14.63
CA CYS A 19 20.14 -8.41 -13.26
C CYS A 19 19.25 -7.86 -12.13
N ALA A 20 17.97 -7.53 -12.40
CA ALA A 20 17.05 -7.03 -11.37
C ALA A 20 16.92 -7.96 -10.15
N THR A 21 16.93 -9.29 -10.35
CA THR A 21 16.94 -10.26 -9.24
C THR A 21 18.19 -10.15 -8.37
N THR A 22 19.35 -9.88 -8.96
CA THR A 22 20.60 -9.67 -8.22
C THR A 22 20.57 -8.36 -7.44
N GLU A 23 20.06 -7.29 -8.04
CA GLU A 23 19.85 -6.01 -7.35
C GLU A 23 18.90 -6.16 -6.16
N TYR A 24 17.80 -6.90 -6.34
CA TYR A 24 16.89 -7.17 -5.25
C TYR A 24 17.54 -8.02 -4.14
N GLY A 25 18.47 -8.90 -4.51
CA GLY A 25 19.35 -9.58 -3.56
C GLY A 25 20.15 -8.61 -2.68
N ILE A 26 20.66 -7.51 -3.25
CA ILE A 26 21.34 -6.44 -2.52
C ILE A 26 20.36 -5.72 -1.59
N ILE A 27 19.15 -5.40 -2.07
CA ILE A 27 18.10 -4.79 -1.25
C ILE A 27 17.79 -5.66 -0.01
N ARG A 28 17.65 -6.98 -0.17
CA ARG A 28 17.43 -7.89 0.96
C ARG A 28 18.59 -7.90 1.95
N GLN A 29 19.83 -7.90 1.46
CA GLN A 29 21.00 -7.79 2.35
C GLN A 29 21.04 -6.47 3.13
N ILE A 30 20.59 -5.37 2.51
CA ILE A 30 20.47 -4.08 3.19
C ILE A 30 19.39 -4.16 4.27
N ARG A 31 18.22 -4.74 4.00
CA ARG A 31 17.17 -4.97 5.01
C ARG A 31 17.71 -5.70 6.23
N ASP A 32 18.38 -6.84 6.01
CA ASP A 32 18.94 -7.66 7.10
C ASP A 32 19.96 -6.88 7.93
N THR A 33 20.77 -6.04 7.28
CA THR A 33 21.77 -5.21 7.94
C THR A 33 21.12 -4.11 8.76
N THR A 34 20.08 -3.47 8.21
CA THR A 34 19.37 -2.37 8.87
C THR A 34 18.52 -2.86 10.03
N MET A 35 17.82 -3.99 9.90
CA MET A 35 17.03 -4.60 10.98
C MET A 35 17.88 -4.98 12.19
N LYS A 36 19.09 -5.50 11.98
CA LYS A 36 20.02 -5.80 13.08
C LYS A 36 20.41 -4.52 13.84
N ARG A 37 20.70 -3.44 13.11
CA ARG A 37 21.08 -2.16 13.71
C ARG A 37 19.94 -1.49 14.47
N SER A 38 18.71 -1.54 13.95
CA SER A 38 17.56 -0.97 14.66
C SER A 38 17.23 -1.74 15.95
N GLN A 39 17.58 -3.03 16.02
CA GLN A 39 17.48 -3.81 17.27
C GLN A 39 18.60 -3.48 18.26
N ASP A 40 19.78 -3.12 17.77
CA ASP A 40 20.94 -2.78 18.60
C ASP A 40 20.90 -1.33 19.14
N ASP A 41 20.19 -0.42 18.47
CA ASP A 41 20.05 0.99 18.87
C ASP A 41 18.64 1.54 18.59
N GLU A 42 17.78 1.51 19.61
CA GLU A 42 16.40 2.01 19.57
C GLU A 42 16.30 3.54 19.37
N ARG A 43 17.42 4.28 19.39
CA ARG A 43 17.42 5.75 19.25
C ARG A 43 17.52 6.21 17.80
N ILE A 44 17.83 5.31 16.86
CA ILE A 44 18.00 5.71 15.46
C ILE A 44 16.63 6.03 14.85
N GLN A 45 16.51 7.24 14.30
CA GLN A 45 15.29 7.68 13.63
C GLN A 45 15.12 7.00 12.26
N SER A 46 13.87 6.78 11.84
CA SER A 46 13.55 6.11 10.57
C SER A 46 14.19 6.80 9.36
N ASP A 47 14.19 8.14 9.32
CA ASP A 47 14.80 8.91 8.24
C ASP A 47 16.32 8.70 8.14
N GLU A 48 17.00 8.54 9.28
CA GLU A 48 18.43 8.25 9.28
C GLU A 48 18.70 6.86 8.72
N LEU A 49 17.91 5.86 9.13
CA LEU A 49 17.99 4.49 8.60
C LEU A 49 17.72 4.46 7.09
N ALA A 50 16.72 5.20 6.61
CA ALA A 50 16.38 5.28 5.20
C ALA A 50 17.53 5.88 4.38
N ASN A 51 18.14 6.97 4.85
CA ASN A 51 19.29 7.60 4.20
C ASN A 51 20.52 6.67 4.19
N GLN A 52 20.79 5.96 5.28
CA GLN A 52 21.87 4.98 5.34
C GLN A 52 21.63 3.80 4.40
N ALA A 53 20.41 3.27 4.34
CA ALA A 53 20.04 2.19 3.45
C ALA A 53 20.18 2.61 1.98
N MET A 54 19.74 3.82 1.64
CA MET A 54 19.88 4.39 0.30
C MET A 54 21.33 4.58 -0.12
N LYS A 55 22.19 5.01 0.81
CA LYS A 55 23.64 5.08 0.59
C LYS A 55 24.22 3.69 0.31
N GLN A 56 23.87 2.69 1.12
CA GLN A 56 24.32 1.31 0.89
C GLN A 56 23.85 0.76 -0.45
N LEU A 57 22.62 1.05 -0.86
CA LEU A 57 22.09 0.65 -2.17
C LEU A 57 22.93 1.27 -3.29
N THR A 58 23.18 2.57 -3.20
CA THR A 58 24.00 3.29 -4.20
C THR A 58 25.42 2.72 -4.29
N ASP A 59 26.04 2.40 -3.15
CA ASP A 59 27.42 1.90 -3.09
C ASP A 59 27.55 0.44 -3.55
N LYS A 60 26.53 -0.40 -3.30
CA LYS A 60 26.56 -1.84 -3.57
C LYS A 60 25.85 -2.24 -4.87
N SER A 61 25.07 -1.35 -5.47
CA SER A 61 24.23 -1.64 -6.64
C SER A 61 25.00 -2.38 -7.74
N ILE A 62 24.35 -3.39 -8.32
CA ILE A 62 24.91 -4.11 -9.48
C ILE A 62 25.06 -3.19 -10.69
N TYR A 63 24.30 -2.10 -10.74
CA TYR A 63 24.33 -1.09 -11.78
C TYR A 63 25.48 -0.07 -11.60
N LYS A 64 26.22 -0.12 -10.48
CA LYS A 64 27.38 0.74 -10.19
C LYS A 64 27.03 2.23 -10.40
N GLU A 65 27.86 2.98 -11.11
CA GLU A 65 27.66 4.40 -11.40
C GLU A 65 26.32 4.71 -12.10
N ASN A 66 25.76 3.75 -12.85
CA ASN A 66 24.49 3.93 -13.54
C ASN A 66 23.29 3.99 -12.58
N ILE A 67 23.42 3.54 -11.32
CA ILE A 67 22.32 3.63 -10.35
C ILE A 67 21.89 5.08 -10.12
N LYS A 68 22.84 6.02 -10.17
CA LYS A 68 22.55 7.46 -10.06
C LYS A 68 21.79 7.97 -11.28
N LEU A 69 22.10 7.47 -12.47
CA LEU A 69 21.36 7.79 -13.70
C LEU A 69 19.94 7.23 -13.63
N ILE A 70 19.77 6.01 -13.11
CA ILE A 70 18.46 5.39 -12.89
C ILE A 70 17.62 6.26 -11.94
N PHE A 71 18.17 6.64 -10.80
CA PHE A 71 17.44 7.48 -9.83
C PHE A 71 17.12 8.87 -10.36
N ASN A 72 18.02 9.49 -11.14
CA ASN A 72 17.79 10.84 -11.66
C ASN A 72 16.87 10.91 -12.89
N SER A 73 16.48 9.76 -13.46
CA SER A 73 15.59 9.68 -14.62
C SER A 73 14.24 9.10 -14.23
N SER A 74 13.16 9.85 -14.40
CA SER A 74 11.80 9.39 -14.08
C SER A 74 11.44 8.09 -14.82
N ASP A 75 11.78 7.98 -16.11
CA ASP A 75 11.50 6.79 -16.91
C ASP A 75 12.29 5.57 -16.42
N LEU A 76 13.61 5.72 -16.21
CA LEU A 76 14.45 4.63 -15.73
C LEU A 76 14.08 4.22 -14.32
N PHE A 77 13.80 5.19 -13.44
CA PHE A 77 13.35 4.91 -12.08
C PHE A 77 12.02 4.16 -12.08
N THR A 78 11.07 4.54 -12.93
CA THR A 78 9.78 3.85 -13.07
C THR A 78 9.97 2.37 -13.41
N HIS A 79 10.90 2.06 -14.32
CA HIS A 79 11.21 0.68 -14.68
C HIS A 79 11.98 -0.07 -13.59
N TYR A 80 12.94 0.59 -12.93
CA TYR A 80 13.71 0.00 -11.85
C TYR A 80 12.80 -0.34 -10.67
N TYR A 81 11.94 0.60 -10.30
CA TYR A 81 11.02 0.47 -9.18
C TYR A 81 9.96 -0.60 -9.45
N HIS A 82 9.42 -0.67 -10.67
CA HIS A 82 8.55 -1.76 -11.10
C HIS A 82 9.17 -3.13 -10.82
N ASP A 83 10.43 -3.34 -11.22
CA ASP A 83 11.12 -4.61 -11.02
C ASP A 83 11.32 -4.93 -9.54
N GLN A 84 11.70 -3.94 -8.73
CA GLN A 84 11.88 -4.14 -7.28
C GLN A 84 10.54 -4.45 -6.58
N VAL A 85 9.45 -3.82 -7.02
CA VAL A 85 8.11 -4.11 -6.51
C VAL A 85 7.67 -5.52 -6.90
N ALA A 86 7.84 -5.93 -8.16
CA ALA A 86 7.47 -7.27 -8.62
C ALA A 86 8.18 -8.37 -7.81
N LEU A 87 9.47 -8.18 -7.54
CA LEU A 87 10.27 -9.11 -6.72
C LEU A 87 9.85 -9.09 -5.24
N ALA A 88 9.42 -7.94 -4.72
CA ALA A 88 8.86 -7.82 -3.38
C ALA A 88 7.50 -8.49 -3.23
N GLN A 89 6.65 -8.40 -4.24
CA GLN A 89 5.39 -9.12 -4.29
C GLN A 89 5.60 -10.64 -4.27
N ASP A 90 6.56 -11.14 -5.03
CA ASP A 90 6.95 -12.56 -5.01
C ASP A 90 7.42 -13.00 -3.63
N GLU A 91 8.31 -12.23 -2.98
CA GLU A 91 8.78 -12.51 -1.62
C GLU A 91 7.62 -12.53 -0.60
N ALA A 92 6.68 -11.58 -0.70
CA ALA A 92 5.50 -11.48 0.15
C ALA A 92 4.45 -12.58 -0.13
N LYS A 93 4.58 -13.27 -1.26
CA LYS A 93 3.60 -14.20 -1.84
C LYS A 93 2.26 -13.53 -2.14
N VAL A 94 2.31 -12.31 -2.66
CA VAL A 94 1.14 -11.51 -3.09
C VAL A 94 1.12 -11.51 -4.62
N TYR A 95 0.28 -12.35 -5.21
CA TYR A 95 0.32 -12.64 -6.66
C TYR A 95 -0.85 -12.06 -7.43
N GLN A 96 -1.96 -11.73 -6.76
CA GLN A 96 -3.17 -11.28 -7.45
C GLN A 96 -3.16 -9.76 -7.65
N LEU A 97 -2.44 -9.00 -6.83
CA LEU A 97 -2.34 -7.55 -7.02
C LEU A 97 -1.48 -7.19 -8.22
N PRO A 98 -1.97 -6.36 -9.15
CA PRO A 98 -1.14 -5.85 -10.24
C PRO A 98 0.06 -5.05 -9.71
N THR A 99 1.26 -5.30 -10.25
CA THR A 99 2.46 -4.53 -9.90
C THR A 99 2.30 -3.04 -10.16
N SER A 100 1.55 -2.66 -11.20
CA SER A 100 1.22 -1.26 -11.50
C SER A 100 0.40 -0.58 -10.40
N PHE A 101 -0.52 -1.31 -9.76
CA PHE A 101 -1.28 -0.81 -8.61
C PHE A 101 -0.33 -0.54 -7.44
N VAL A 102 0.52 -1.51 -7.10
CA VAL A 102 1.47 -1.36 -5.98
C VAL A 102 2.46 -0.24 -6.23
N GLN A 103 3.01 -0.13 -7.44
CA GLN A 103 3.88 0.96 -7.81
C GLN A 103 3.20 2.31 -7.59
N ARG A 104 1.97 2.49 -8.07
CA ARG A 104 1.21 3.73 -7.88
C ARG A 104 0.89 4.00 -6.40
N LEU A 105 0.56 2.98 -5.62
CA LEU A 105 0.33 3.11 -4.18
C LEU A 105 1.57 3.70 -3.48
N LEU A 106 2.78 3.36 -3.92
CA LEU A 106 4.03 3.79 -3.28
C LEU A 106 4.63 5.07 -3.88
N THR A 107 4.24 5.48 -5.09
CA THR A 107 4.88 6.60 -5.80
C THR A 107 3.95 7.77 -6.14
N LEU A 108 2.63 7.67 -5.93
CA LEU A 108 1.70 8.75 -6.31
C LEU A 108 1.74 9.96 -5.38
N ASN A 109 2.26 9.83 -4.16
CA ASN A 109 2.41 10.97 -3.26
C ASN A 109 3.52 11.90 -3.79
N PRO A 110 3.19 13.12 -4.25
CA PRO A 110 4.15 14.01 -4.91
C PRO A 110 5.17 14.61 -3.94
N THR A 111 4.92 14.57 -2.62
CA THR A 111 5.85 15.11 -1.61
C THR A 111 7.01 14.16 -1.31
N ARG A 112 6.97 12.92 -1.83
CA ARG A 112 7.97 11.90 -1.54
C ARG A 112 9.20 12.03 -2.44
N SER A 113 10.36 12.07 -1.82
CA SER A 113 11.64 11.87 -2.51
C SER A 113 11.80 10.41 -2.96
N ILE A 114 12.76 10.15 -3.84
CA ILE A 114 13.15 8.78 -4.25
C ILE A 114 13.53 7.92 -3.04
N THR A 115 14.24 8.51 -2.07
CA THR A 115 14.59 7.82 -0.81
C THR A 115 13.33 7.40 -0.07
N ASN A 116 12.36 8.30 0.06
CA ASN A 116 11.10 7.96 0.72
C ASN A 116 10.35 6.88 -0.07
N GLN A 117 10.29 6.96 -1.41
CA GLN A 117 9.63 5.93 -2.23
C GLN A 117 10.29 4.55 -2.07
N LEU A 118 11.61 4.48 -1.97
CA LEU A 118 12.34 3.21 -1.75
C LEU A 118 12.32 2.74 -0.29
N GLN A 119 11.96 3.60 0.67
CA GLN A 119 11.97 3.30 2.09
C GLN A 119 11.16 2.03 2.44
N HIS A 120 9.96 1.89 1.87
CA HIS A 120 9.13 0.69 2.07
C HIS A 120 9.80 -0.59 1.57
N LEU A 121 10.61 -0.49 0.52
CA LEU A 121 11.36 -1.63 0.00
C LEU A 121 12.67 -1.86 0.76
N LEU A 122 13.22 -0.87 1.47
CA LEU A 122 14.54 -0.96 2.09
C LEU A 122 14.50 -1.24 3.58
N ILE A 123 13.53 -0.68 4.30
CA ILE A 123 13.45 -0.76 5.77
C ILE A 123 12.06 -1.20 6.23
N ASP A 124 10.97 -0.64 5.67
CA ASP A 124 9.60 -0.91 6.14
C ASP A 124 8.90 -2.05 5.39
N HIS A 125 9.68 -3.01 4.89
CA HIS A 125 9.20 -4.08 4.01
C HIS A 125 8.19 -5.04 4.66
N VAL A 126 8.30 -5.28 5.96
CA VAL A 126 7.34 -6.12 6.71
C VAL A 126 5.96 -5.46 6.70
N GLU A 127 5.90 -4.17 6.99
CA GLU A 127 4.67 -3.40 7.00
C GLU A 127 4.10 -3.25 5.58
N LEU A 128 4.97 -3.02 4.58
CA LEU A 128 4.59 -3.06 3.18
C LEU A 128 3.89 -4.39 2.84
N PHE A 129 4.46 -5.53 3.20
CA PHE A 129 3.87 -6.84 2.88
C PHE A 129 2.48 -7.03 3.48
N GLU A 130 2.25 -6.53 4.70
CA GLU A 130 0.92 -6.57 5.31
C GLU A 130 -0.07 -5.62 4.60
N ILE A 131 0.36 -4.42 4.19
CA ILE A 131 -0.45 -3.52 3.35
C ILE A 131 -0.85 -4.21 2.05
N LEU A 132 0.10 -4.86 1.36
CA LEU A 132 -0.18 -5.58 0.12
C LEU A 132 -1.17 -6.73 0.35
N ARG A 133 -1.05 -7.47 1.47
CA ARG A 133 -2.02 -8.50 1.83
C ARG A 133 -3.42 -7.95 2.08
N ILE A 134 -3.55 -6.79 2.74
CA ILE A 134 -4.84 -6.15 2.99
C ILE A 134 -5.56 -5.89 1.66
N PHE A 135 -4.85 -5.32 0.68
CA PHE A 135 -5.42 -5.07 -0.65
C PHE A 135 -5.72 -6.37 -1.39
N GLU A 136 -4.84 -7.38 -1.35
CA GLU A 136 -5.07 -8.66 -2.03
C GLU A 136 -6.30 -9.39 -1.49
N ILE A 137 -6.44 -9.47 -0.16
CA ILE A 137 -7.58 -10.10 0.51
C ILE A 137 -8.88 -9.38 0.14
N SER A 138 -8.85 -8.05 0.13
CA SER A 138 -10.04 -7.24 -0.19
C SER A 138 -10.42 -7.37 -1.66
N MET A 139 -9.44 -7.47 -2.56
CA MET A 139 -9.66 -7.67 -3.99
C MET A 139 -10.40 -8.99 -4.29
N GLN A 140 -10.15 -10.05 -3.51
CA GLN A 140 -10.87 -11.33 -3.65
C GLN A 140 -12.39 -11.20 -3.37
N LEU A 141 -12.80 -10.19 -2.60
CA LEU A 141 -14.20 -9.93 -2.30
C LEU A 141 -14.81 -8.90 -3.26
N VAL A 142 -14.07 -7.85 -3.58
CA VAL A 142 -14.54 -6.68 -4.33
C VAL A 142 -14.45 -6.88 -5.86
N GLY A 143 -13.55 -7.74 -6.30
CA GLY A 143 -13.14 -7.88 -7.70
C GLY A 143 -12.05 -6.88 -8.09
N GLU A 144 -11.17 -7.31 -8.99
CA GLU A 144 -10.02 -6.51 -9.47
C GLU A 144 -10.48 -5.21 -10.13
N ASP A 145 -11.37 -5.26 -11.12
CA ASP A 145 -11.83 -4.07 -11.85
C ASP A 145 -12.41 -3.01 -10.92
N THR A 146 -13.27 -3.42 -9.98
CA THR A 146 -13.90 -2.50 -9.03
C THR A 146 -12.87 -1.84 -8.11
N LEU A 147 -11.91 -2.61 -7.60
CA LEU A 147 -10.87 -2.09 -6.72
C LEU A 147 -9.93 -1.13 -7.48
N LEU A 148 -9.51 -1.51 -8.69
CA LEU A 148 -8.65 -0.68 -9.52
C LEU A 148 -9.35 0.60 -9.97
N ASN A 149 -10.62 0.54 -10.36
CA ASN A 149 -11.39 1.73 -10.73
C ASN A 149 -11.53 2.68 -9.53
N ALA A 150 -11.90 2.15 -8.36
CA ALA A 150 -11.99 2.94 -7.14
C ALA A 150 -10.66 3.60 -6.76
N PHE A 151 -9.52 2.97 -7.05
CA PHE A 151 -8.19 3.56 -6.85
C PHE A 151 -7.82 4.58 -7.94
N ASN A 152 -8.15 4.29 -9.20
CA ASN A 152 -7.79 5.10 -10.36
C ASN A 152 -8.53 6.44 -10.39
N GLU A 153 -9.79 6.46 -9.95
CA GLU A 153 -10.60 7.67 -9.83
C GLU A 153 -10.07 8.65 -8.78
N ARG A 154 -9.12 8.23 -7.94
CA ARG A 154 -8.60 9.02 -6.84
C ARG A 154 -7.20 9.50 -7.16
N SER A 155 -7.04 10.81 -7.28
CA SER A 155 -5.76 11.50 -7.23
C SER A 155 -5.72 12.39 -6.00
N ILE A 156 -4.52 12.74 -5.56
CA ILE A 156 -4.32 13.82 -4.60
C ILE A 156 -4.75 15.11 -5.31
N GLN A 157 -5.68 15.84 -4.71
CA GLN A 157 -6.12 17.12 -5.24
C GLN A 157 -5.26 18.23 -4.65
N ASN A 158 -4.96 19.27 -5.43
CA ASN A 158 -4.21 20.41 -4.91
C ASN A 158 -5.20 21.49 -4.49
N TYR A 159 -5.00 22.02 -3.28
CA TYR A 159 -5.77 23.15 -2.81
C TYR A 159 -5.23 24.45 -3.42
N THR A 160 -6.15 25.28 -3.91
CA THR A 160 -5.89 26.65 -4.31
C THR A 160 -6.90 27.55 -3.61
N SER A 161 -6.45 28.62 -2.96
CA SER A 161 -7.26 29.51 -2.10
C SER A 161 -8.51 30.11 -2.78
N ASP A 162 -8.57 30.09 -4.10
CA ASP A 162 -9.69 30.60 -4.89
C ASP A 162 -10.82 29.57 -5.13
N GLN A 163 -10.69 28.32 -4.67
CA GLN A 163 -11.64 27.24 -5.00
C GLN A 163 -11.97 26.36 -3.81
N SER A 164 -13.27 26.07 -3.63
CA SER A 164 -13.71 25.00 -2.72
C SER A 164 -13.49 23.64 -3.37
N ILE A 165 -13.10 22.66 -2.56
CA ILE A 165 -12.93 21.28 -3.00
C ILE A 165 -14.12 20.46 -2.53
N ILE A 166 -14.85 19.90 -3.49
CA ILE A 166 -15.97 19.01 -3.22
C ILE A 166 -15.42 17.59 -3.07
N GLY A 167 -15.55 17.04 -1.86
CA GLY A 167 -15.16 15.67 -1.57
C GLY A 167 -16.02 14.65 -2.31
N HIS A 168 -15.47 13.46 -2.50
CA HIS A 168 -16.19 12.36 -3.13
C HIS A 168 -17.39 11.90 -2.27
N HIS A 169 -18.45 11.41 -2.91
CA HIS A 169 -19.68 11.02 -2.22
C HIS A 169 -19.56 9.74 -1.34
N ILE A 170 -18.62 8.85 -1.67
CA ILE A 170 -18.37 7.60 -0.91
C ILE A 170 -17.01 7.62 -0.19
N PHE A 171 -16.04 8.38 -0.70
CA PHE A 171 -14.63 8.18 -0.34
C PHE A 171 -14.06 9.45 0.27
N TYR A 172 -13.10 9.26 1.17
CA TYR A 172 -12.24 10.32 1.64
C TYR A 172 -11.41 10.87 0.47
N THR A 173 -11.27 12.19 0.43
CA THR A 173 -10.49 12.90 -0.59
C THR A 173 -9.26 13.50 0.06
N LEU A 174 -8.08 13.05 -0.36
CA LEU A 174 -6.81 13.60 0.10
C LEU A 174 -6.46 14.85 -0.69
N VAL A 175 -6.18 15.94 0.03
CA VAL A 175 -5.84 17.24 -0.53
C VAL A 175 -4.45 17.65 -0.06
N LEU A 176 -3.61 18.08 -0.99
CA LEU A 176 -2.31 18.69 -0.72
C LEU A 176 -2.47 20.21 -0.66
N ILE A 177 -2.06 20.81 0.46
CA ILE A 177 -1.96 22.25 0.63
C ILE A 177 -0.52 22.62 0.29
N GLU A 178 -0.30 23.12 -0.93
CA GLU A 178 1.06 23.32 -1.49
C GLU A 178 1.90 24.32 -0.68
N GLU A 179 1.29 25.36 -0.13
CA GLU A 179 1.99 26.43 0.60
C GLU A 179 2.64 25.95 1.90
N SER A 180 1.93 25.08 2.64
CA SER A 180 2.38 24.50 3.91
C SER A 180 3.03 23.13 3.75
N ASN A 181 2.93 22.52 2.56
CA ASN A 181 3.28 21.12 2.30
C ASN A 181 2.60 20.17 3.30
N SER A 182 1.35 20.47 3.67
CA SER A 182 0.52 19.67 4.57
C SER A 182 -0.66 19.05 3.84
N PHE A 183 -1.33 18.10 4.50
CA PHE A 183 -2.47 17.40 3.93
C PHE A 183 -3.76 17.73 4.69
N ALA A 184 -4.87 17.74 3.95
CA ALA A 184 -6.22 17.71 4.49
C ALA A 184 -6.96 16.47 3.96
N LEU A 185 -7.85 15.91 4.79
CA LEU A 185 -8.60 14.69 4.46
C LEU A 185 -10.10 14.97 4.53
N ILE A 186 -10.69 15.29 3.39
CA ILE A 186 -12.12 15.62 3.29
C ILE A 186 -12.94 14.32 3.44
N PRO A 187 -13.84 14.22 4.43
CA PRO A 187 -14.73 13.07 4.57
C PRO A 187 -15.72 12.92 3.40
N PRO A 188 -16.31 11.74 3.20
CA PRO A 188 -17.34 11.54 2.19
C PRO A 188 -18.50 12.54 2.35
N ASN A 189 -18.96 13.12 1.23
CA ASN A 189 -20.02 14.14 1.18
C ASN A 189 -19.73 15.45 1.92
N ALA A 190 -18.48 15.71 2.28
CA ALA A 190 -18.06 17.02 2.80
C ALA A 190 -17.49 17.90 1.68
N THR A 191 -17.40 19.20 1.95
CA THR A 191 -16.76 20.18 1.09
C THR A 191 -15.81 20.98 1.95
N MET A 192 -14.60 21.19 1.46
CA MET A 192 -13.59 22.03 2.08
C MET A 192 -13.64 23.41 1.46
N ALA A 193 -13.79 24.44 2.28
CA ALA A 193 -13.83 25.83 1.85
C ALA A 193 -12.61 26.65 2.33
N ASN A 194 -11.85 26.13 3.29
CA ASN A 194 -10.67 26.77 3.87
C ASN A 194 -9.55 25.74 4.09
N GLU A 195 -8.29 26.16 4.01
CA GLU A 195 -7.10 25.33 4.20
C GLU A 195 -6.95 24.76 5.62
N ASP A 196 -7.49 25.45 6.62
CA ASP A 196 -7.48 25.01 8.02
C ASP A 196 -8.54 23.92 8.32
N GLU A 197 -9.41 23.61 7.36
CA GLU A 197 -10.43 22.57 7.54
C GLU A 197 -9.84 21.18 7.25
N PHE A 198 -10.27 20.19 8.03
CA PHE A 198 -9.94 18.78 7.83
C PHE A 198 -8.44 18.45 7.84
N THR A 199 -7.63 19.19 8.60
CA THR A 199 -6.20 18.91 8.78
C THR A 199 -5.97 17.43 9.04
N PHE A 200 -5.07 16.84 8.26
CA PHE A 200 -4.77 15.41 8.34
C PHE A 200 -3.35 15.21 8.84
N GLU A 201 -3.25 14.78 10.10
CA GLU A 201 -2.01 14.39 10.74
C GLU A 201 -1.86 12.87 10.64
N CYS A 202 -0.83 12.40 9.94
CA CYS A 202 -0.53 10.97 9.81
C CYS A 202 0.94 10.71 10.14
N ASN A 203 1.21 9.54 10.74
CA ASN A 203 2.59 9.11 11.01
C ASN A 203 3.24 8.47 9.76
N GLY A 204 2.43 7.85 8.90
CA GLY A 204 2.86 7.22 7.67
C GLY A 204 2.71 8.10 6.43
N ASP A 205 2.68 7.45 5.26
CA ASP A 205 2.32 8.11 4.00
C ASP A 205 0.81 8.40 3.96
N PRO A 206 0.39 9.68 3.90
CA PRO A 206 -1.03 10.05 3.89
C PRO A 206 -1.80 9.45 2.71
N TRP A 207 -1.15 9.23 1.56
CA TRP A 207 -1.77 8.58 0.41
C TRP A 207 -2.09 7.12 0.70
N ILE A 208 -1.18 6.38 1.31
CA ILE A 208 -1.39 4.96 1.66
C ILE A 208 -2.47 4.85 2.73
N GLU A 209 -2.40 5.68 3.77
CA GLU A 209 -3.39 5.71 4.86
C GLU A 209 -4.80 6.01 4.34
N THR A 210 -4.94 7.03 3.49
CA THR A 210 -6.21 7.36 2.83
C THR A 210 -6.73 6.20 1.98
N ASN A 211 -5.86 5.46 1.29
CA ASN A 211 -6.28 4.31 0.50
C ASN A 211 -6.72 3.13 1.36
N LEU A 212 -6.11 2.91 2.53
CA LEU A 212 -6.59 1.93 3.51
C LEU A 212 -7.97 2.32 4.05
N MET A 213 -8.16 3.59 4.40
CA MET A 213 -9.48 4.08 4.86
C MET A 213 -10.54 3.95 3.76
N ASN A 214 -10.20 4.29 2.53
CA ASN A 214 -11.12 4.17 1.41
C ASN A 214 -11.39 2.73 0.98
N LEU A 215 -10.48 1.80 1.25
CA LEU A 215 -10.73 0.38 1.09
C LEU A 215 -11.83 -0.08 2.05
N ILE A 216 -11.82 0.42 3.29
CA ILE A 216 -12.89 0.16 4.26
C ILE A 216 -14.23 0.71 3.76
N GLU A 217 -14.24 1.94 3.23
CA GLU A 217 -15.44 2.54 2.63
C GLU A 217 -16.00 1.69 1.47
N LEU A 218 -15.11 1.15 0.64
CA LEU A 218 -15.50 0.27 -0.46
C LEU A 218 -16.07 -1.06 0.03
N LEU A 219 -15.40 -1.70 1.00
CA LEU A 219 -15.84 -2.97 1.58
C LEU A 219 -17.23 -2.89 2.19
N VAL A 220 -17.53 -1.81 2.92
CA VAL A 220 -18.84 -1.59 3.56
C VAL A 220 -19.86 -0.89 2.66
N SER A 221 -19.55 -0.69 1.37
CA SER A 221 -20.46 -0.02 0.45
C SER A 221 -21.67 -0.92 0.13
N PRO A 222 -22.87 -0.35 -0.07
CA PRO A 222 -24.07 -1.12 -0.42
C PRO A 222 -23.88 -1.98 -1.67
N THR A 223 -23.13 -1.47 -2.66
CA THR A 223 -22.83 -2.17 -3.92
C THR A 223 -22.06 -3.46 -3.66
N ILE A 224 -20.99 -3.40 -2.86
CA ILE A 224 -20.21 -4.60 -2.54
C ILE A 224 -21.04 -5.55 -1.68
N ILE A 225 -21.70 -5.06 -0.62
CA ILE A 225 -22.52 -5.88 0.28
C ILE A 225 -23.61 -6.64 -0.48
N SER A 226 -24.32 -5.97 -1.39
CA SER A 226 -25.41 -6.58 -2.16
C SER A 226 -24.95 -7.59 -3.22
N SER A 227 -23.69 -7.51 -3.65
CA SER A 227 -23.11 -8.47 -4.61
C SER A 227 -22.66 -9.79 -3.97
N ILE A 228 -22.60 -9.85 -2.64
CA ILE A 228 -22.04 -10.99 -1.91
C ILE A 228 -23.08 -12.09 -1.74
N ASN A 229 -22.76 -13.26 -2.30
CA ASN A 229 -23.59 -14.46 -2.20
C ASN A 229 -23.14 -15.42 -1.09
N ASN A 230 -22.01 -15.14 -0.43
CA ASN A 230 -21.45 -15.99 0.62
C ASN A 230 -21.05 -15.14 1.84
N ILE A 231 -21.88 -15.20 2.89
CA ILE A 231 -21.68 -14.44 4.12
C ILE A 231 -20.46 -14.94 4.92
N GLU A 232 -20.12 -16.23 4.87
CA GLU A 232 -18.93 -16.74 5.56
C GLU A 232 -17.65 -16.17 4.93
N GLN A 233 -17.60 -16.12 3.59
CA GLN A 233 -16.50 -15.49 2.86
C GLN A 233 -16.36 -14.01 3.25
N LEU A 234 -17.47 -13.30 3.39
CA LEU A 234 -17.50 -11.90 3.85
C LEU A 234 -16.91 -11.73 5.24
N ILE A 235 -17.42 -12.50 6.21
CA ILE A 235 -16.95 -12.43 7.61
C ILE A 235 -15.45 -12.76 7.67
N ASN A 236 -15.01 -13.80 6.96
CA ASN A 236 -13.61 -14.20 6.91
C ASN A 236 -12.73 -13.11 6.30
N CYS A 237 -13.16 -12.49 5.19
CA CYS A 237 -12.46 -11.37 4.57
C CYS A 237 -12.30 -10.20 5.55
N TYR A 238 -13.41 -9.75 6.16
CA TYR A 238 -13.38 -8.63 7.10
C TYR A 238 -12.50 -8.90 8.31
N ASN A 239 -12.57 -10.11 8.89
CA ASN A 239 -11.71 -10.44 10.03
C ASN A 239 -10.23 -10.38 9.65
N ARG A 240 -9.86 -10.94 8.49
CA ARG A 240 -8.47 -10.90 8.03
C ARG A 240 -7.99 -9.47 7.79
N VAL A 241 -8.81 -8.64 7.13
CA VAL A 241 -8.51 -7.21 6.93
C VAL A 241 -8.34 -6.48 8.26
N ILE A 242 -9.27 -6.66 9.22
CA ILE A 242 -9.19 -6.04 10.54
C ILE A 242 -7.92 -6.45 11.29
N GLN A 243 -7.58 -7.75 11.27
CA GLN A 243 -6.39 -8.25 11.95
C GLN A 243 -5.10 -7.73 11.30
N SER A 244 -5.01 -7.70 9.97
CA SER A 244 -3.85 -7.15 9.29
C SER A 244 -3.71 -5.64 9.52
N ILE A 245 -4.79 -4.86 9.48
CA ILE A 245 -4.73 -3.41 9.79
C ILE A 245 -4.26 -3.17 11.22
N LEU A 246 -4.72 -3.97 12.19
CA LEU A 246 -4.26 -3.90 13.58
C LEU A 246 -2.78 -4.20 13.78
N SER A 247 -2.14 -4.88 12.82
CA SER A 247 -0.72 -5.23 12.87
C SER A 247 0.19 -4.15 12.26
N LEU A 248 -0.38 -3.12 11.63
CA LEU A 248 0.36 -1.98 11.13
C LEU A 248 0.83 -1.12 12.32
N ASN A 249 2.08 -0.65 12.26
CA ASN A 249 2.70 0.14 13.32
C ASN A 249 2.70 1.64 12.98
N THR A 250 2.95 1.96 11.71
CA THR A 250 3.11 3.31 11.20
C THR A 250 1.79 3.93 10.77
N TYR A 251 0.86 3.12 10.24
CA TYR A 251 -0.37 3.61 9.61
C TYR A 251 -1.57 3.56 10.56
N THR A 252 -2.26 4.68 10.68
CA THR A 252 -3.48 4.83 11.48
C THR A 252 -4.72 4.77 10.59
N VAL A 253 -5.53 3.72 10.70
CA VAL A 253 -6.78 3.61 9.91
C VAL A 253 -7.98 3.99 10.77
N ASP A 254 -8.31 5.27 10.78
CA ASP A 254 -9.28 5.86 11.72
C ASP A 254 -10.71 5.32 11.58
N ASN A 255 -11.12 4.91 10.38
CA ASN A 255 -12.46 4.39 10.14
C ASN A 255 -12.56 2.86 10.33
N LEU A 256 -11.57 2.20 10.95
CA LEU A 256 -11.58 0.74 11.17
C LEU A 256 -12.79 0.23 11.96
N GLU A 257 -13.27 1.02 12.92
CA GLU A 257 -14.47 0.69 13.72
C GLU A 257 -15.74 0.52 12.87
N LYS A 258 -15.79 1.17 11.70
CA LYS A 258 -16.88 1.00 10.74
C LYS A 258 -16.93 -0.44 10.21
N LEU A 259 -15.77 -0.98 9.81
CA LEU A 259 -15.65 -2.36 9.33
C LEU A 259 -15.96 -3.36 10.44
N ARG A 260 -15.46 -3.12 11.67
CA ARG A 260 -15.73 -3.96 12.85
C ARG A 260 -17.21 -4.02 13.21
N SER A 261 -17.87 -2.87 13.21
CA SER A 261 -19.30 -2.75 13.49
C SER A 261 -20.12 -3.53 12.47
N PHE A 262 -19.77 -3.39 11.19
CA PHE A 262 -20.45 -4.09 10.12
C PHE A 262 -20.20 -5.61 10.17
N ALA A 263 -18.96 -6.05 10.40
CA ALA A 263 -18.63 -7.46 10.58
C ALA A 263 -19.39 -8.09 11.77
N SER A 264 -19.56 -7.34 12.86
CA SER A 264 -20.34 -7.77 14.03
C SER A 264 -21.83 -7.89 13.71
N LEU A 265 -22.40 -6.93 12.98
CA LEU A 265 -23.79 -6.98 12.53
C LEU A 265 -24.06 -8.21 11.66
N VAL A 266 -23.18 -8.48 10.67
CA VAL A 266 -23.30 -9.64 9.79
C VAL A 266 -23.27 -10.95 10.59
N ARG A 267 -22.38 -11.07 11.58
CA ARG A 267 -22.35 -12.23 12.49
C ARG A 267 -23.65 -12.41 13.27
N CYS A 268 -24.20 -11.33 13.82
CA CYS A 268 -25.48 -11.37 14.54
C CYS A 268 -26.63 -11.82 13.64
N ILE A 269 -26.73 -11.28 12.42
CA ILE A 269 -27.77 -11.67 11.44
C ILE A 269 -27.62 -13.15 11.07
N THR A 270 -26.40 -13.61 10.83
CA THR A 270 -26.13 -15.02 10.47
C THR A 270 -26.51 -15.96 11.60
N ALA A 271 -26.27 -15.59 12.86
CA ALA A 271 -26.68 -16.39 14.02
C ALA A 271 -28.20 -16.46 14.22
N LEU A 272 -28.94 -15.45 13.75
CA LEU A 272 -30.40 -15.38 13.81
C LEU A 272 -31.09 -16.14 12.68
N LEU A 273 -30.39 -16.43 11.58
CA LEU A 273 -30.89 -17.21 10.43
C LEU A 273 -30.41 -18.67 10.57
N PRO A 274 -31.22 -19.60 11.10
CA PRO A 274 -30.82 -21.00 11.18
C PRO A 274 -30.60 -21.57 9.78
N ALA A 275 -29.56 -22.40 9.65
CA ALA A 275 -29.11 -23.04 8.40
C ALA A 275 -30.21 -23.84 7.64
N GLU A 276 -31.37 -24.09 8.26
CA GLU A 276 -32.48 -24.82 7.67
C GLU A 276 -33.37 -24.00 6.72
N GLN A 277 -33.19 -22.68 6.60
CA GLN A 277 -33.94 -21.86 5.62
C GLN A 277 -33.16 -21.48 4.36
N ALA A 278 -31.86 -21.84 4.27
CA ALA A 278 -31.02 -21.55 3.09
C ALA A 278 -31.15 -22.60 1.95
N LYS A 279 -32.06 -23.57 2.08
CA LYS A 279 -32.44 -24.51 1.02
C LYS A 279 -33.93 -24.38 0.70
N LYS A 280 -34.35 -23.25 0.14
CA LYS A 280 -35.53 -23.16 -0.73
C LYS A 280 -35.29 -22.13 -1.81
#